data_AF-A0A0A2JKX1-F1
#
_entry.id   AF-A0A0A2JKX1-F1
#
_cell.length_a   1.000
_cell.length_b   1.000
_cell.length_c   1.000
_cell.angle_alpha   90.00
_cell.angle_beta   90.00
_cell.angle_gamma   90.00
#
_symmetry.space_group_name_H-M   'P 1'
#
loop_
_entity.id
_entity.type
_entity.pdbx_description
1 polymer ?
#
loop_
_entity_poly.entity_id
_entity_poly.type
_entity_poly.pdbx_seq_one_letter_code
_entity_poly.pdbx_strand_id
1 'polypeptide(L)'
;MAENRQIEAPTDSQLEELTLLRVRLSQRAQARALLVLEAQQLLDCDNFLTTLNQYVLPPPLLEYVQEILEQRWALLLDVLEQVRLQEEQDQAMLGMWED
;
A
#
# COMPACT_ATOMS: atom_id res chain seq x y z
N MET A 1 -28.29 22.91 -28.98
CA MET A 1 -29.45 22.15 -28.49
C MET A 1 -28.88 20.93 -27.78
N ALA A 2 -28.72 20.98 -26.46
CA ALA A 2 -28.17 19.85 -25.70
C ALA A 2 -29.26 18.77 -25.58
N GLU A 3 -28.98 17.57 -26.08
CA GLU A 3 -29.84 16.40 -25.90
C GLU A 3 -30.07 16.18 -24.41
N ASN A 4 -31.31 16.35 -23.98
CA ASN A 4 -31.75 16.12 -22.61
C ASN A 4 -31.82 14.60 -22.39
N ARG A 5 -30.66 13.95 -22.25
CA ARG A 5 -30.59 12.53 -21.90
C ARG A 5 -31.05 12.39 -20.46
N GLN A 6 -32.18 11.72 -20.28
CA GLN A 6 -32.70 11.34 -18.98
C GLN A 6 -31.68 10.42 -18.32
N ILE A 7 -31.00 10.89 -17.28
CA ILE A 7 -30.07 10.06 -16.51
C ILE A 7 -30.93 9.12 -15.67
N GLU A 8 -30.95 7.84 -16.02
CA GLU A 8 -31.63 6.83 -15.21
C GLU A 8 -30.96 6.74 -13.84
N ALA A 9 -31.77 6.77 -12.78
CA ALA A 9 -31.27 6.58 -11.44
C ALA A 9 -30.79 5.12 -11.29
N PRO A 10 -29.59 4.91 -10.73
CA PRO A 10 -29.05 3.56 -10.57
C PRO A 10 -29.97 2.71 -9.69
N THR A 11 -30.10 1.42 -10.02
CA THR A 11 -30.83 0.45 -9.20
C THR A 11 -30.09 0.18 -7.90
N ASP A 12 -30.78 -0.33 -6.87
CA ASP A 12 -30.17 -0.67 -5.58
C ASP A 12 -28.96 -1.62 -5.73
N SER A 13 -29.01 -2.56 -6.68
CA SER A 13 -27.88 -3.45 -7.00
C SER A 13 -26.66 -2.69 -7.56
N GLN A 14 -26.87 -1.70 -8.42
CA GLN A 14 -25.80 -0.87 -8.97
C GLN A 14 -25.21 0.05 -7.90
N LEU A 15 -26.04 0.53 -6.96
CA LEU A 15 -25.57 1.31 -5.81
C LEU A 15 -24.72 0.45 -4.86
N GLU A 16 -25.11 -0.80 -4.61
CA GLU A 16 -24.32 -1.75 -3.82
C GLU A 16 -22.96 -2.04 -4.50
N GLU A 17 -22.95 -2.30 -5.80
CA GLU A 17 -21.73 -2.50 -6.58
C GLU A 17 -20.80 -1.28 -6.54
N LEU A 18 -21.33 -0.07 -6.76
CA LEU A 18 -20.56 1.18 -6.67
C LEU A 18 -20.02 1.41 -5.25
N THR A 19 -20.80 1.06 -4.23
CA THR A 19 -20.38 1.16 -2.82
C THR A 19 -19.23 0.19 -2.55
N LEU A 20 -19.33 -1.06 -3.01
CA LEU A 20 -18.27 -2.06 -2.89
C LEU A 20 -16.99 -1.62 -3.61
N LEU A 21 -17.09 -1.11 -4.84
CA LEU A 21 -15.96 -0.57 -5.60
C LEU A 21 -15.29 0.59 -4.87
N ARG A 22 -16.08 1.53 -4.33
CA ARG A 22 -15.58 2.68 -3.58
C ARG A 22 -14.86 2.25 -2.30
N VAL A 23 -15.43 1.30 -1.56
CA VAL A 23 -14.81 0.75 -0.34
C VAL A 23 -13.47 0.13 -0.68
N ARG A 24 -13.39 -0.71 -1.72
CA ARG A 24 -12.13 -1.31 -2.18
C ARG A 24 -11.08 -0.26 -2.54
N LEU A 25 -11.46 0.81 -3.27
CA LEU A 25 -10.53 1.91 -3.60
C LEU A 25 -9.99 2.62 -2.35
N SER A 26 -10.86 2.90 -1.37
CA SER A 26 -10.45 3.55 -0.12
C SER A 26 -9.50 2.67 0.71
N GLN A 27 -9.78 1.36 0.78
CA GLN A 27 -8.94 0.40 1.47
C GLN A 27 -7.56 0.25 0.79
N ARG A 28 -7.52 0.23 -0.55
CA ARG A 28 -6.26 0.24 -1.32
C ARG A 28 -5.44 1.50 -1.05
N ALA A 29 -6.07 2.67 -1.07
CA ALA A 29 -5.38 3.93 -0.79
C ALA A 29 -4.81 3.95 0.64
N GLN A 30 -5.56 3.46 1.61
CA GLN A 30 -5.11 3.35 3.00
C GLN A 30 -3.94 2.37 3.15
N ALA A 31 -4.01 1.19 2.54
CA ALA A 31 -2.93 0.20 2.57
C ALA A 31 -1.64 0.76 1.97
N ARG A 32 -1.72 1.44 0.81
CA ARG A 32 -0.58 2.12 0.18
C ARG A 32 0.02 3.20 1.07
N ALA A 33 -0.81 4.02 1.70
CA ALA A 33 -0.34 5.07 2.60
C ALA A 33 0.43 4.50 3.81
N LEU A 34 -0.05 3.40 4.38
CA LEU A 34 0.63 2.71 5.48
C LEU A 34 1.98 2.14 5.03
N LEU A 35 2.05 1.51 3.86
CA LEU A 35 3.30 0.98 3.32
C LEU A 35 4.36 2.06 3.10
N VAL A 36 3.97 3.20 2.53
CA VAL A 36 4.86 4.34 2.34
C VAL A 36 5.39 4.86 3.68
N LEU A 37 4.51 4.95 4.68
CA LEU A 37 4.88 5.44 6.01
C LEU A 37 5.83 4.48 6.74
N GLU A 38 5.59 3.17 6.68
CA GLU A 38 6.48 2.16 7.25
C GLU A 38 7.85 2.14 6.53
N ALA A 39 7.86 2.24 5.20
CA ALA A 39 9.09 2.33 4.42
C ALA A 39 9.93 3.56 4.81
N GLN A 40 9.27 4.71 4.97
CA GLN A 40 9.93 5.95 5.38
C GLN A 40 10.56 5.81 6.77
N GLN A 41 9.84 5.25 7.74
CA GLN A 41 10.35 5.04 9.09
C GLN A 41 11.58 4.12 9.12
N LEU A 42 11.59 3.05 8.31
CA LEU A 42 12.75 2.17 8.21
C LEU A 42 13.97 2.90 7.64
N LEU A 43 13.78 3.70 6.58
CA LEU A 43 14.84 4.50 5.98
C LEU A 43 15.36 5.58 6.94
N ASP A 44 14.48 6.23 7.68
CA ASP A 44 14.86 7.24 8.67
C ASP A 44 15.67 6.62 9.81
N CYS A 45 15.28 5.43 10.27
CA CYS A 45 16.06 4.66 11.24
C CYS A 45 17.44 4.30 10.69
N ASP A 46 17.54 3.77 9.47
CA ASP A 46 18.82 3.43 8.87
C ASP A 46 19.73 4.65 8.68
N ASN A 47 19.18 5.77 8.21
CA ASN A 47 19.90 7.05 8.12
C ASN A 47 20.38 7.54 9.49
N PHE A 48 19.54 7.44 10.51
CA PHE A 48 19.93 7.80 11.88
C PHE A 48 21.10 6.93 12.36
N LEU A 49 21.04 5.61 12.13
CA LEU A 49 22.10 4.68 12.54
C LEU A 49 23.39 4.85 11.73
N THR A 50 23.31 5.17 10.45
CA THR A 50 24.51 5.44 9.65
C THR A 50 25.17 6.77 10.01
N THR A 51 24.38 7.77 10.41
CA THR A 51 24.89 9.13 10.66
C THR A 51 25.42 9.33 12.09
N LEU A 52 24.79 8.76 13.12
CA LEU A 52 25.08 9.11 14.52
C LEU A 52 25.69 7.97 15.35
N ASN A 53 25.67 6.74 14.84
CA ASN A 53 25.67 5.59 15.75
C ASN A 53 27.04 5.15 16.25
N GLN A 54 28.13 5.54 15.58
CA GLN A 54 29.50 5.31 16.09
C GLN A 54 29.74 5.98 17.46
N TYR A 55 28.91 6.96 17.83
CA TYR A 55 29.03 7.73 19.06
C TYR A 55 27.94 7.42 20.09
N VAL A 56 26.91 6.64 19.73
CA VAL A 56 25.69 6.47 20.54
C VAL A 56 25.50 5.03 21.01
N LEU A 57 25.76 4.02 20.15
CA LEU A 57 25.58 2.62 20.52
C LEU A 57 26.90 1.85 20.54
N PRO A 58 27.10 0.96 21.54
CA PRO A 58 28.12 -0.06 21.48
C PRO A 58 27.95 -0.94 20.23
N PRO A 59 29.04 -1.42 19.60
CA PRO A 59 29.00 -2.27 18.41
C PRO A 59 28.00 -3.45 18.45
N PRO A 60 27.92 -4.27 19.52
CA PRO A 60 26.99 -5.41 19.52
C PRO A 60 25.51 -5.01 19.52
N LEU A 61 25.18 -3.83 20.06
CA LEU A 61 23.81 -3.31 20.01
C LEU A 61 23.49 -2.72 18.64
N LEU A 62 24.49 -2.13 17.98
CA LEU A 62 24.36 -1.63 16.62
C LEU A 62 24.09 -2.78 15.64
N GLU A 63 24.85 -3.88 15.73
CA GLU A 63 24.65 -5.11 14.95
C GLU A 63 23.23 -5.66 15.17
N TYR A 64 22.79 -5.78 16.43
CA TYR A 64 21.45 -6.27 16.75
C TYR A 64 20.32 -5.40 16.14
N VAL A 65 20.46 -4.07 16.20
CA VAL A 65 19.45 -3.17 15.61
C VAL A 65 19.45 -3.27 14.08
N GLN A 66 20.62 -3.43 13.45
CA GLN A 66 20.73 -3.65 12.01
C GLN A 66 20.04 -4.95 11.58
N GLU A 67 20.26 -6.06 12.30
CA GLU A 67 19.57 -7.32 12.02
C GLU A 67 18.04 -7.18 12.08
N ILE A 68 17.52 -6.45 13.07
CA ILE A 68 16.07 -6.19 13.18
C ILE A 68 15.58 -5.37 11.97
N LEU A 69 16.31 -4.34 11.57
CA LEU A 69 15.93 -3.50 10.42
C LEU A 69 15.94 -4.30 9.12
N GLU A 70 16.93 -5.17 8.91
CA GLU A 70 16.98 -6.07 7.75
C GLU A 70 15.78 -7.02 7.71
N GLN A 71 15.41 -7.61 8.85
CA GLN A 71 14.22 -8.47 8.95
C GLN A 71 12.93 -7.71 8.63
N ARG A 72 12.79 -6.48 9.13
CA ARG A 72 11.63 -5.63 8.83
C ARG A 72 11.60 -5.23 7.35
N TRP A 73 12.75 -4.97 6.75
CA TRP A 73 12.85 -4.65 5.33
C TRP A 73 12.43 -5.84 4.45
N ALA A 74 12.89 -7.05 4.77
CA ALA A 74 12.48 -8.26 4.07
C ALA A 74 10.96 -8.46 4.14
N LEU A 75 10.37 -8.32 5.33
CA LEU A 75 8.92 -8.43 5.51
C LEU A 75 8.16 -7.37 4.71
N LEU A 76 8.65 -6.12 4.66
CA LEU A 76 8.03 -5.07 3.86
C LEU A 76 8.05 -5.40 2.37
N LEU A 77 9.15 -5.98 1.86
CA LEU A 77 9.25 -6.42 0.47
C LEU A 77 8.24 -7.54 0.15
N ASP A 78 8.09 -8.52 1.04
CA ASP A 78 7.10 -9.59 0.89
C ASP A 78 5.67 -9.03 0.82
N VAL A 79 5.35 -8.06 1.69
CA VAL A 79 4.03 -7.39 1.68
C VAL A 79 3.84 -6.59 0.39
N LEU A 80 4.86 -5.89 -0.09
CA LEU A 80 4.80 -5.15 -1.36
C LEU A 80 4.56 -6.10 -2.54
N GLU A 81 5.18 -7.28 -2.55
CA GLU A 81 4.94 -8.30 -3.57
C GLU A 81 3.50 -8.81 -3.53
N GLN A 82 2.96 -9.10 -2.34
CA GLN A 82 1.57 -9.52 -2.18
C GLN A 82 0.58 -8.45 -2.66
N VAL A 83 0.82 -7.18 -2.31
CA VAL A 83 -0.02 -6.06 -2.78
C VAL A 83 0.07 -5.92 -4.29
N ARG A 84 1.26 -6.07 -4.89
CA ARG A 84 1.43 -6.04 -6.35
C ARG A 84 0.64 -7.16 -7.02
N LEU A 85 0.74 -8.40 -6.53
CA LEU A 85 0.00 -9.54 -7.06
C LEU A 85 -1.51 -9.35 -6.96
N GLN A 86 -1.98 -8.79 -5.83
CA GLN A 86 -3.39 -8.47 -5.65
C GLN A 86 -3.86 -7.38 -6.60
N GLU A 87 -3.04 -6.35 -6.85
CA GLU A 87 -3.33 -5.30 -7.83
C GLU A 87 -3.37 -5.84 -9.27
N GLU A 88 -2.46 -6.75 -9.65
CA GLU A 88 -2.47 -7.42 -10.95
C GLU A 88 -3.75 -8.27 -11.14
N GLN A 89 -4.16 -9.02 -10.11
CA GLN A 89 -5.40 -9.81 -10.14
C GLN A 89 -6.64 -8.93 -10.24
N ASP A 90 -6.68 -7.84 -9.48
CA ASP A 90 -7.78 -6.88 -9.48
C ASP A 90 -7.90 -6.17 -10.85
N GLN A 91 -6.78 -5.88 -11.51
CA GLN A 91 -6.78 -5.32 -12.88
C GLN A 91 -7.23 -6.33 -13.93
N ALA A 92 -6.79 -7.60 -13.84
CA ALA A 92 -7.23 -8.66 -14.73
C ALA A 92 -8.74 -8.92 -14.62
N MET A 93 -9.30 -8.86 -13.39
CA MET A 93 -10.74 -8.91 -13.16
C MET A 93 -11.47 -7.74 -13.79
N LEU A 94 -10.95 -6.50 -13.69
CA LEU A 94 -11.60 -5.34 -14.32
C LEU A 94 -11.57 -5.42 -15.87
N GLY A 95 -10.47 -5.89 -16.46
CA GLY A 95 -10.36 -6.06 -17.92
C GLY A 95 -11.32 -7.12 -18.50
N MET A 96 -11.72 -8.12 -17.71
CA MET A 96 -12.71 -9.13 -18.10
C MET A 96 -14.16 -8.62 -18.10
N TRP A 97 -14.42 -7.41 -17.58
CA TRP A 97 -15.76 -6.80 -17.51
C TRP A 97 -15.96 -5.73 -18.59
N GLU A 98 -14.91 -5.41 -19.36
CA GLU A 98 -14.95 -4.47 -20.48
C GLU A 98 -15.20 -5.14 -21.85
N ASP A 99 -15.18 -6.48 -21.92
CA ASP A 99 -15.55 -7.32 -23.08
C ASP A 99 -16.96 -7.92 -22.94
#